data_AF-A0ABD3QX75-F1
#
_entry.id   AF-A0ABD3QX75-F1
#
_cell.length_a   1.000
_cell.length_b   1.000
_cell.length_c   1.000
_cell.angle_alpha   90.00
_cell.angle_beta   90.00
_cell.angle_gamma   90.00
#
_symmetry.space_group_name_H-M   'P 1'
#
loop_
_entity.id
_entity.type
_entity.pdbx_description
1 polymer ?
#
loop_
_entity_poly.entity_id
_entity_poly.type
_entity_poly.pdbx_seq_one_letter_code
_entity_poly.pdbx_strand_id
1 'polypeptide(L)'
;MSFTTKDEQPQPAPPRRRTTTRQRETIRSKFGKSVVVSTQAHKAYDLDGDGELDAIEQIMMKYDVDGDGVFSNAEIYQIIQEQLTAERKAGRMKRAVIGLSCFVFLLALSNLGTSFAAMFLSKELAADTDESVMRLQSNGHLASVQTTGETYDITPLTQEEYMARRLLVLAEIEADPHSHSHRRLKKVKNKLCGDDSLDCDGDIQFDNGRIKERDFTVIETKCKQQRNVKIRRAREFDKKADAICSSGTSVVVKTKKKKKDLTNIVVEKGKTKVTRDRDREVIIVAPDKRKMTVDCVGEDCYVSGDILLGRYGDSCDRNRDECEAHLICEASSAQGRSSQYGTCIYPRFAKIIDGGVCDLSYGEEACESGYYCYSDKGQGTQRGVRGGGSDIILQGSSGTIAVDDSNNARLATRLAGVGMCRPRVGVGSSCASLFACIDGYRCIGAGGMEVGGGPAGGGVVSGPSGVVTWGAEVDSGICM
;
A
#
# COMPACT_ATOMS: atom_id res chain seq x y z
N MET A 1 46.46 -11.82 18.79
CA MET A 1 45.10 -11.50 18.30
C MET A 1 44.84 -12.38 17.09
N SER A 2 44.10 -13.45 17.28
CA SER A 2 43.81 -14.45 16.24
C SER A 2 42.64 -13.98 15.39
N PHE A 3 42.86 -13.82 14.09
CA PHE A 3 41.79 -13.53 13.13
C PHE A 3 41.12 -14.85 12.74
N THR A 4 39.88 -15.04 13.20
CA THR A 4 38.97 -16.07 12.71
C THR A 4 38.39 -15.60 11.37
N THR A 5 38.70 -16.33 10.31
CA THR A 5 38.07 -16.20 9.00
C THR A 5 36.60 -16.60 9.13
N LYS A 6 35.69 -15.65 8.90
CA LYS A 6 34.25 -15.92 8.76
C LYS A 6 34.01 -16.61 7.42
N ASP A 7 33.37 -17.77 7.47
CA ASP A 7 32.83 -18.47 6.31
C ASP A 7 31.83 -17.59 5.55
N GLU A 8 32.09 -17.40 4.27
CA GLU A 8 31.28 -16.66 3.33
C GLU A 8 30.14 -17.57 2.85
N GLN A 9 28.91 -17.28 3.28
CA GLN A 9 27.73 -17.98 2.78
C GLN A 9 27.50 -17.65 1.30
N PRO A 10 27.25 -18.66 0.44
CA PRO A 10 26.99 -18.43 -0.98
C PRO A 10 25.67 -17.68 -1.17
N GLN A 11 25.73 -16.58 -1.91
CA GLN A 11 24.55 -15.80 -2.28
C GLN A 11 23.58 -16.64 -3.14
N PRO A 12 22.26 -16.51 -2.92
CA PRO A 12 21.27 -17.20 -3.75
C PRO A 12 21.29 -16.66 -5.17
N ALA A 13 21.36 -17.58 -6.14
CA ALA A 13 21.38 -17.26 -7.56
C ALA A 13 20.15 -16.42 -7.98
N PRO A 14 20.32 -15.43 -8.88
CA PRO A 14 19.22 -14.62 -9.35
C PRO A 14 18.19 -15.46 -10.12
N PRO A 15 16.88 -15.11 -10.05
CA PRO A 15 15.83 -15.87 -10.70
C PRO A 15 16.05 -15.88 -12.22
N ARG A 16 16.21 -17.09 -12.78
CA ARG A 16 16.25 -17.33 -14.23
C ARG A 16 14.95 -16.81 -14.86
N ARG A 17 15.05 -15.70 -15.61
CA ARG A 17 13.99 -15.26 -16.55
C ARG A 17 13.73 -16.40 -17.53
N ARG A 18 12.56 -17.04 -17.39
CA ARG A 18 11.99 -17.92 -18.41
C ARG A 18 11.64 -17.07 -19.63
N THR A 19 12.56 -16.97 -20.58
CA THR A 19 12.25 -16.56 -21.95
C THR A 19 11.31 -17.60 -22.57
N THR A 20 10.12 -17.14 -22.95
CA THR A 20 9.08 -17.92 -23.61
C THR A 20 9.48 -18.25 -25.05
N THR A 21 10.36 -19.24 -25.24
CA THR A 21 10.63 -19.91 -26.52
C THR A 21 9.53 -20.93 -26.83
N ARG A 22 8.27 -20.48 -26.95
CA ARG A 22 7.12 -21.37 -27.26
C ARG A 22 6.24 -20.91 -28.43
N GLN A 23 6.79 -20.12 -29.34
CA GLN A 23 6.07 -19.64 -30.53
C GLN A 23 6.81 -19.82 -31.87
N ARG A 24 7.93 -20.55 -31.92
CA ARG A 24 8.68 -20.76 -33.17
C ARG A 24 8.68 -22.18 -33.74
N GLU A 25 7.97 -23.13 -33.13
CA GLU A 25 7.91 -24.53 -33.61
C GLU A 25 6.65 -24.87 -34.41
N THR A 26 5.63 -24.00 -34.47
CA THR A 26 4.37 -24.30 -35.18
C THR A 26 4.28 -23.85 -36.64
N ILE A 27 5.36 -23.30 -37.23
CA ILE A 27 5.36 -22.90 -38.65
C ILE A 27 6.09 -23.93 -39.56
N ARG A 28 6.79 -24.92 -39.00
CA ARG A 28 7.62 -25.84 -39.81
C ARG A 28 6.93 -27.13 -40.29
N SER A 29 5.68 -27.40 -39.88
CA SER A 29 4.98 -28.66 -40.23
C SER A 29 4.00 -28.56 -41.41
N LYS A 30 3.97 -27.44 -42.15
CA LYS A 30 3.02 -27.22 -43.26
C LYS A 30 3.64 -27.04 -44.65
N PHE A 31 4.94 -27.29 -44.83
CA PHE A 31 5.47 -27.52 -46.17
C PHE A 31 5.43 -29.02 -46.44
N GLY A 32 4.32 -29.45 -47.06
CA GLY A 32 4.23 -30.78 -47.64
C GLY A 32 5.42 -31.03 -48.57
N LYS A 33 5.83 -32.29 -48.66
CA LYS A 33 6.82 -32.80 -49.62
C LYS A 33 6.55 -32.17 -50.99
N SER A 34 7.30 -31.12 -51.32
CA SER A 34 7.35 -30.59 -52.67
C SER A 34 7.96 -31.72 -53.47
N VAL A 35 7.16 -32.36 -54.30
CA VAL A 35 7.66 -33.22 -55.37
C VAL A 35 8.59 -32.33 -56.17
N VAL A 36 9.89 -32.47 -55.93
CA VAL A 36 10.93 -31.84 -56.73
C VAL A 36 10.72 -32.42 -58.11
N VAL A 37 10.13 -31.63 -59.01
CA VAL A 37 10.11 -31.95 -60.42
C VAL A 37 11.58 -31.91 -60.82
N SER A 38 12.21 -33.08 -60.79
CA SER A 38 13.53 -33.34 -61.31
C SER A 38 13.52 -32.88 -62.76
N THR A 39 13.95 -31.63 -62.99
CA THR A 39 14.26 -31.11 -64.31
C THR A 39 15.32 -32.01 -64.90
N GLN A 40 15.28 -32.32 -66.20
CA GLN A 40 16.27 -33.21 -66.83
C GLN A 40 17.72 -32.80 -66.52
N ALA A 41 17.97 -31.50 -66.33
CA ALA A 41 19.24 -30.97 -65.86
C ALA A 41 19.69 -31.54 -64.49
N HIS A 42 18.79 -31.74 -63.53
CA HIS A 42 19.15 -32.27 -62.20
C HIS A 42 19.70 -33.70 -62.27
N LYS A 43 19.28 -34.50 -63.26
CA LYS A 43 19.80 -35.87 -63.45
C LYS A 43 21.18 -35.90 -64.11
N ALA A 44 21.60 -34.80 -64.74
CA ALA A 44 22.93 -34.72 -65.35
C ALA A 44 24.04 -34.50 -64.31
N TYR A 45 23.70 -33.95 -63.14
CA TYR A 45 24.66 -33.64 -62.07
C TYR A 45 24.58 -34.57 -60.86
N ASP A 46 23.57 -35.44 -60.78
CA ASP A 46 23.42 -36.47 -59.74
C ASP A 46 24.35 -37.65 -60.07
N LEU A 47 25.60 -37.58 -59.62
CA LEU A 47 26.65 -38.51 -60.01
C LEU A 47 26.54 -39.86 -59.30
N ASP A 48 25.92 -39.90 -58.12
CA ASP A 48 25.73 -41.11 -57.32
C ASP A 48 24.33 -41.73 -57.48
N GLY A 49 23.38 -41.02 -58.08
CA GLY A 49 22.04 -41.49 -58.43
C GLY A 49 21.10 -41.56 -57.23
N ASP A 50 21.39 -40.87 -56.14
CA ASP A 50 20.59 -40.88 -54.91
C ASP A 50 19.35 -39.96 -54.99
N GLY A 51 19.29 -39.10 -56.02
CA GLY A 51 18.19 -38.18 -56.28
C GLY A 51 18.29 -36.84 -55.54
N GLU A 52 19.37 -36.58 -54.79
CA GLU A 52 19.65 -35.35 -54.06
C GLU A 52 21.03 -34.79 -54.45
N LEU A 53 21.09 -33.58 -55.03
CA LEU A 53 22.39 -32.98 -55.37
C LEU A 53 23.18 -32.59 -54.11
N ASP A 54 24.40 -33.10 -53.98
CA ASP A 54 25.32 -32.72 -52.92
C ASP A 54 25.76 -31.25 -53.06
N ALA A 55 26.50 -30.74 -52.07
CA ALA A 55 26.93 -29.34 -52.08
C ALA A 55 27.85 -29.01 -53.28
N ILE A 56 28.59 -30.00 -53.80
CA ILE A 56 29.51 -29.85 -54.92
C ILE A 56 28.72 -29.89 -56.24
N GLU A 57 27.80 -30.83 -56.40
CA GLU A 57 26.93 -31.00 -57.55
C GLU A 57 25.98 -29.81 -57.73
N GLN A 58 25.45 -29.24 -56.64
CA GLN A 58 24.69 -27.98 -56.68
C GLN A 58 25.54 -26.81 -57.17
N ILE A 59 26.81 -26.76 -56.75
CA ILE A 59 27.74 -25.73 -57.20
C ILE A 59 28.06 -25.93 -58.69
N MET A 60 28.29 -27.17 -59.11
CA MET A 60 28.51 -27.52 -60.51
C MET A 60 27.33 -27.11 -61.38
N MET A 61 26.10 -27.48 -60.99
CA MET A 61 24.86 -27.07 -61.68
C MET A 61 24.67 -25.55 -61.73
N LYS A 62 25.17 -24.80 -60.73
CA LYS A 62 25.06 -23.33 -60.71
C LYS A 62 25.93 -22.66 -61.78
N TYR A 63 27.08 -23.24 -62.11
CA TYR A 63 28.03 -22.65 -63.06
C TYR A 63 27.87 -23.14 -64.48
N ASP A 64 27.14 -24.22 -64.68
CA ASP A 64 26.78 -24.74 -66.00
C ASP A 64 25.51 -24.03 -66.50
N VAL A 65 25.71 -23.07 -67.40
CA VAL A 65 24.64 -22.14 -67.83
C VAL A 65 23.74 -22.77 -68.89
N ASP A 66 24.28 -23.67 -69.70
CA ASP A 66 23.55 -24.34 -70.78
C ASP A 66 22.94 -25.68 -70.34
N GLY A 67 23.35 -26.21 -69.20
CA GLY A 67 22.77 -27.40 -68.56
C GLY A 67 23.16 -28.70 -69.26
N ASP A 68 24.29 -28.70 -69.97
CA ASP A 68 24.73 -29.84 -70.79
C ASP A 68 25.59 -30.86 -70.01
N GLY A 69 26.02 -30.49 -68.80
CA GLY A 69 26.84 -31.32 -67.92
C GLY A 69 28.35 -31.23 -68.21
N VAL A 70 28.78 -30.30 -69.07
CA VAL A 70 30.17 -30.12 -69.51
C VAL A 70 30.58 -28.66 -69.37
N PHE A 71 31.54 -28.38 -68.49
CA PHE A 71 32.03 -27.01 -68.32
C PHE A 71 32.83 -26.52 -69.52
N SER A 72 32.36 -25.43 -70.12
CA SER A 72 33.13 -24.64 -71.07
C SER A 72 34.31 -23.94 -70.37
N ASN A 73 35.37 -23.65 -71.13
CA ASN A 73 36.52 -22.90 -70.60
C ASN A 73 36.10 -21.58 -69.94
N ALA A 74 35.06 -20.92 -70.47
CA ALA A 74 34.54 -19.67 -69.91
C ALA A 74 33.93 -19.86 -68.51
N GLU A 75 33.20 -20.95 -68.29
CA GLU A 75 32.60 -21.29 -66.98
C GLU A 75 33.67 -21.69 -65.97
N ILE A 76 34.69 -22.45 -66.40
CA ILE A 76 35.85 -22.79 -65.57
C ILE A 76 36.56 -21.51 -65.08
N TYR A 77 36.75 -20.51 -65.96
CA TYR A 77 37.32 -19.22 -65.56
C TYR A 77 36.46 -18.50 -64.52
N GLN A 78 35.14 -18.54 -64.63
CA GLN A 78 34.24 -17.93 -63.64
C GLN A 78 34.34 -18.63 -62.28
N ILE A 79 34.40 -19.97 -62.26
CA ILE A 79 34.58 -20.75 -61.03
C ILE A 79 35.88 -20.34 -60.31
N ILE A 80 36.99 -20.29 -61.05
CA ILE A 80 38.30 -19.92 -60.49
C ILE A 80 38.28 -18.46 -60.01
N GLN A 81 37.66 -17.56 -60.76
CA GLN A 81 37.55 -16.16 -60.36
C GLN A 81 36.71 -15.99 -59.08
N GLU A 82 35.61 -16.72 -58.94
CA GLU A 82 34.79 -16.70 -57.73
C GLU A 82 35.58 -17.24 -56.53
N GLN A 83 36.33 -18.35 -56.68
CA GLN A 83 37.20 -18.88 -55.63
C GLN A 83 38.28 -17.86 -55.19
N LEU A 84 38.99 -17.23 -56.14
CA LEU A 84 39.99 -16.22 -55.82
C LEU A 84 39.38 -14.98 -55.12
N THR A 85 38.16 -14.60 -55.49
CA THR A 85 37.45 -13.51 -54.78
C THR A 85 36.97 -13.94 -53.40
N ALA A 86 36.56 -15.19 -53.22
CA ALA A 86 36.17 -15.76 -51.93
C ALA A 86 37.36 -15.82 -50.97
N GLU A 87 38.53 -16.24 -51.42
CA GLU A 87 39.77 -16.24 -50.62
C GLU A 87 40.17 -14.82 -50.19
N ARG A 88 40.12 -13.84 -51.12
CA ARG A 88 40.39 -12.44 -50.79
C ARG A 88 39.40 -11.87 -49.77
N LYS A 89 38.10 -12.23 -49.88
CA LYS A 89 37.06 -11.85 -48.92
C LYS A 89 37.30 -12.50 -47.56
N ALA A 90 37.67 -13.78 -47.52
CA ALA A 90 38.02 -14.49 -46.28
C ALA A 90 39.20 -13.82 -45.56
N GLY A 91 40.23 -13.41 -46.30
CA GLY A 91 41.38 -12.68 -45.74
C GLY A 91 40.99 -11.34 -45.10
N ARG A 92 40.10 -10.57 -45.73
CA ARG A 92 39.58 -9.30 -45.17
C ARG A 92 38.69 -9.55 -43.95
N MET A 93 37.82 -10.56 -44.00
CA MET A 93 36.97 -10.93 -42.87
C MET A 93 37.80 -11.35 -41.65
N LYS A 94 38.88 -12.13 -41.83
CA LYS A 94 39.78 -12.51 -40.73
C LYS A 94 40.37 -11.30 -40.03
N ARG A 95 40.83 -10.28 -40.79
CA ARG A 95 41.34 -9.03 -40.21
C ARG A 95 40.25 -8.23 -39.48
N ALA A 96 39.04 -8.16 -40.04
CA ALA A 96 37.92 -7.48 -39.41
C ALA A 96 37.49 -8.16 -38.09
N VAL A 97 37.45 -9.48 -38.05
CA VAL A 97 37.11 -10.26 -36.84
C VAL A 97 38.16 -10.04 -35.74
N ILE A 98 39.46 -10.04 -36.09
CA ILE A 98 40.52 -9.74 -35.13
C ILE A 98 40.38 -8.31 -34.58
N GLY A 99 40.10 -7.33 -35.45
CA GLY A 99 39.85 -5.94 -35.03
C GLY A 99 38.64 -5.80 -34.10
N LEU A 100 37.52 -6.43 -34.44
CA LEU A 100 36.30 -6.44 -33.62
C LEU A 100 36.55 -7.09 -32.25
N SER A 101 37.26 -8.22 -32.22
CA SER A 101 37.59 -8.92 -30.98
C SER A 101 38.46 -8.06 -30.07
N CYS A 102 39.47 -7.38 -30.61
CA CYS A 102 40.31 -6.44 -29.86
C CYS A 102 39.48 -5.25 -29.32
N PHE A 103 38.55 -4.72 -30.11
CA PHE A 103 37.68 -3.63 -29.68
C PHE A 103 36.73 -4.03 -28.54
N VAL A 104 36.14 -5.22 -28.61
CA VAL A 104 35.30 -5.75 -27.52
C VAL A 104 36.12 -5.93 -26.24
N PHE A 105 37.37 -6.40 -26.35
CA PHE A 105 38.26 -6.52 -25.19
C PHE A 105 38.59 -5.15 -24.56
N LEU A 106 38.85 -4.12 -25.37
CA LEU A 106 39.05 -2.75 -24.88
C LEU A 106 37.82 -2.18 -24.19
N LEU A 107 36.61 -2.43 -24.72
CA LEU A 107 35.35 -2.06 -24.08
C LEU A 107 35.18 -2.75 -22.72
N ALA A 108 35.52 -4.03 -22.62
CA ALA A 108 35.47 -4.76 -21.36
C ALA A 108 36.44 -4.19 -20.32
N LEU A 109 37.67 -3.84 -20.74
CA LEU A 109 38.65 -3.17 -19.87
C LEU A 109 38.18 -1.79 -19.40
N SER A 110 37.52 -1.02 -20.27
CA SER A 110 36.93 0.28 -19.89
C SER A 110 35.90 0.13 -18.77
N ASN A 111 34.99 -0.85 -18.90
CA ASN A 111 33.95 -1.10 -17.90
C ASN A 111 34.54 -1.61 -16.58
N LEU A 112 35.62 -2.40 -16.65
CA LEU A 112 36.38 -2.82 -15.48
C LEU A 112 37.01 -1.61 -14.76
N GLY A 113 37.61 -0.69 -15.53
CA GLY A 113 38.20 0.56 -15.00
C GLY A 113 37.18 1.43 -14.26
N THR A 114 35.99 1.63 -14.83
CA THR A 114 34.91 2.39 -14.15
C THR A 114 34.43 1.72 -12.87
N SER A 115 34.34 0.38 -12.85
CA SER A 115 33.94 -0.36 -11.65
C SER A 115 35.00 -0.24 -10.54
N PHE A 116 36.27 -0.30 -10.91
CA PHE A 116 37.38 -0.16 -9.97
C PHE A 116 37.44 1.26 -9.39
N ALA A 117 37.26 2.30 -10.22
CA ALA A 117 37.19 3.69 -9.77
C ALA A 117 36.03 3.91 -8.79
N ALA A 118 34.83 3.36 -9.08
CA ALA A 118 33.68 3.44 -8.19
C ALA A 118 33.94 2.73 -6.84
N MET A 119 34.60 1.58 -6.87
CA MET A 119 34.98 0.84 -5.65
C MET A 119 35.95 1.64 -4.79
N PHE A 120 37.00 2.23 -5.38
CA PHE A 120 37.95 3.07 -4.65
C PHE A 120 37.28 4.29 -4.03
N LEU A 121 36.38 4.95 -4.77
CA LEU A 121 35.59 6.07 -4.23
C LEU A 121 34.68 5.64 -3.08
N SER A 122 34.02 4.48 -3.19
CA SER A 122 33.15 3.96 -2.12
C SER A 122 33.91 3.60 -0.85
N LYS A 123 35.17 3.17 -0.98
CA LYS A 123 36.02 2.83 0.17
C LYS A 123 36.48 4.08 0.92
N GLU A 124 36.71 5.20 0.23
CA GLU A 124 37.10 6.46 0.87
C GLU A 124 35.92 7.26 1.46
N LEU A 125 34.69 6.88 1.11
CA LEU A 125 33.46 7.47 1.64
C LEU A 125 32.95 6.63 2.82
N ALA A 126 33.41 6.94 4.02
CA ALA A 126 32.83 6.41 5.24
C ALA A 126 31.62 7.27 5.65
N ALA A 127 30.44 6.64 5.78
CA ALA A 127 29.30 7.28 6.40
C ALA A 127 29.52 7.28 7.91
N ASP A 128 29.76 8.46 8.48
CA ASP A 128 29.78 8.64 9.92
C ASP A 128 28.34 8.54 10.43
N THR A 129 28.06 7.50 11.24
CA THR A 129 26.71 7.21 11.75
C THR A 129 26.22 8.27 12.72
N ASP A 130 27.14 9.00 13.35
CA ASP A 130 26.81 9.93 14.42
C ASP A 130 26.61 11.34 13.87
N GLU A 131 27.46 11.76 12.92
CA GLU A 131 27.39 13.11 12.36
C GLU A 131 26.62 13.19 11.06
N SER A 132 26.24 12.08 10.43
CA SER A 132 25.39 12.11 9.25
C SER A 132 26.05 12.93 8.10
N VAL A 133 27.38 12.99 8.11
CA VAL A 133 28.22 13.65 7.12
C VAL A 133 29.11 12.59 6.48
N MET A 134 29.26 12.63 5.15
CA MET A 134 30.28 11.83 4.48
C MET A 134 31.62 12.56 4.54
N ARG A 135 32.56 12.00 5.30
CA ARG A 135 33.94 12.50 5.39
C ARG A 135 34.83 11.62 4.53
N LEU A 136 35.77 12.23 3.81
CA LEU A 136 36.86 11.48 3.18
C LEU A 136 37.74 10.89 4.28
N GLN A 137 37.95 9.57 4.26
CA GLN A 137 38.73 8.89 5.30
C GLN A 137 40.21 9.33 5.31
N SER A 138 40.73 9.82 4.18
CA SER A 138 42.14 10.18 4.00
C SER A 138 42.53 11.53 4.60
N ASN A 139 41.60 12.49 4.66
CA ASN A 139 41.91 13.87 5.05
C ASN A 139 40.88 14.50 5.99
N GLY A 140 39.79 13.81 6.33
CA GLY A 140 38.73 14.31 7.19
C GLY A 140 37.91 15.47 6.58
N HIS A 141 38.15 15.84 5.32
CA HIS A 141 37.39 16.89 4.65
C HIS A 141 35.99 16.39 4.28
N LEU A 142 35.00 17.29 4.37
CA LEU A 142 33.63 17.04 3.94
C LEU A 142 33.57 16.79 2.43
N ALA A 143 33.26 15.56 2.03
CA ALA A 143 33.20 15.14 0.64
C ALA A 143 31.86 15.50 -0.01
N SER A 144 30.78 15.36 0.75
CA SER A 144 29.48 15.92 0.42
C SER A 144 28.66 16.02 1.70
N VAL A 145 27.93 17.13 1.83
CA VAL A 145 26.83 17.21 2.80
C VAL A 145 25.65 16.55 2.11
N GLN A 146 25.49 15.24 2.28
CA GLN A 146 24.15 14.69 2.17
C GLN A 146 23.36 15.46 3.23
N THR A 147 22.41 16.31 2.84
CA THR A 147 21.65 17.13 3.79
C THR A 147 20.83 16.20 4.65
N THR A 148 21.47 15.68 5.68
CA THR A 148 20.88 14.87 6.71
C THR A 148 19.97 15.80 7.45
N GLY A 149 18.68 15.54 7.27
CA GLY A 149 17.67 16.37 7.90
C GLY A 149 17.92 16.33 9.39
N GLU A 150 18.02 17.51 10.00
CA GLU A 150 18.13 17.62 11.44
C GLU A 150 16.94 16.91 12.07
N THR A 151 17.23 16.11 13.09
CA THR A 151 16.24 15.31 13.78
C THR A 151 15.91 15.97 15.11
N TYR A 152 14.64 16.28 15.31
CA TYR A 152 14.13 16.87 16.54
C TYR A 152 13.32 15.84 17.32
N ASP A 153 13.43 15.83 18.64
CA ASP A 153 12.69 14.92 19.50
C ASP A 153 11.38 15.57 19.98
N ILE A 154 10.27 14.86 19.80
CA ILE A 154 9.00 15.23 20.44
C ILE A 154 8.98 14.62 21.84
N THR A 155 8.72 15.45 22.85
CA THR A 155 8.49 14.98 24.21
C THR A 155 7.06 14.42 24.29
N PRO A 156 6.87 13.16 24.72
CA PRO A 156 5.53 12.61 24.87
C PRO A 156 4.79 13.35 25.98
N LEU A 157 3.50 13.60 25.78
CA LEU A 157 2.63 14.14 26.82
C LEU A 157 2.45 13.11 27.94
N THR A 158 2.34 13.55 29.18
CA THR A 158 1.86 12.64 30.26
C THR A 158 0.39 12.28 30.02
N GLN A 159 -0.11 11.22 30.66
CA GLN A 159 -1.52 10.82 30.48
C GLN A 159 -2.48 11.93 30.93
N GLU A 160 -2.15 12.64 32.01
CA GLU A 160 -2.93 13.77 32.51
C GLU A 160 -2.89 14.96 31.54
N GLU A 161 -1.71 15.31 31.03
CA GLU A 161 -1.56 16.37 30.03
C GLU A 161 -2.31 16.04 28.74
N TYR A 162 -2.25 14.78 28.28
CA TYR A 162 -2.97 14.31 27.10
C TYR A 162 -4.49 14.44 27.30
N MET A 163 -5.03 13.99 28.44
CA MET A 163 -6.46 14.12 28.73
C MET A 163 -6.91 15.57 28.87
N ALA A 164 -6.11 16.42 29.51
CA ALA A 164 -6.39 17.85 29.63
C ALA A 164 -6.39 18.54 28.25
N ARG A 165 -5.42 18.24 27.38
CA ARG A 165 -5.38 18.74 26.01
C ARG A 165 -6.52 18.19 25.16
N ARG A 166 -6.88 16.92 25.32
CA ARG A 166 -8.03 16.29 24.67
C ARG A 166 -9.33 17.02 25.00
N LEU A 167 -9.58 17.31 26.28
CA LEU A 167 -10.75 18.07 26.72
C LEU A 167 -10.75 19.50 26.16
N LEU A 168 -9.59 20.16 26.12
CA LEU A 168 -9.45 21.49 25.52
C LEU A 168 -9.80 21.46 24.03
N VAL A 169 -9.26 20.51 23.27
CA VAL A 169 -9.54 20.36 21.83
C VAL A 169 -11.02 20.08 21.58
N LEU A 170 -11.65 19.23 22.41
CA LEU A 170 -13.10 18.98 22.30
C LEU A 170 -13.92 20.23 22.59
N ALA A 171 -13.58 20.99 23.64
CA ALA A 171 -14.25 22.25 23.97
C ALA A 171 -14.05 23.31 22.87
N GLU A 172 -12.88 23.38 22.25
CA GLU A 172 -12.62 24.28 21.13
C GLU A 172 -13.45 23.90 19.89
N ILE A 173 -13.57 22.59 19.58
CA ILE A 173 -14.40 22.08 18.48
C ILE A 173 -15.87 22.33 18.73
N GLU A 174 -16.34 22.17 19.98
CA GLU A 174 -17.73 22.45 20.37
C GLU A 174 -18.03 23.95 20.25
N ALA A 175 -17.10 24.82 20.63
CA ALA A 175 -17.27 26.27 20.57
C ALA A 175 -17.25 26.83 19.13
N ASP A 176 -16.42 26.28 18.24
CA ASP A 176 -16.39 26.64 16.82
C ASP A 176 -16.03 25.41 15.94
N PRO A 177 -17.05 24.67 15.47
CA PRO A 177 -16.87 23.48 14.65
C PRO A 177 -16.08 23.70 13.35
N HIS A 178 -16.04 24.94 12.84
CA HIS A 178 -15.38 25.29 11.58
C HIS A 178 -13.92 25.69 11.75
N SER A 179 -13.53 26.21 12.92
CA SER A 179 -12.16 26.67 13.17
C SER A 179 -11.12 25.53 13.24
N HIS A 180 -11.54 24.32 13.61
CA HIS A 180 -10.68 23.14 13.76
C HIS A 180 -10.78 22.15 12.59
N SER A 181 -11.06 22.65 11.38
CA SER A 181 -11.11 21.81 10.17
C SER A 181 -9.82 21.05 9.87
N HIS A 182 -8.70 21.47 10.48
CA HIS A 182 -7.39 20.83 10.36
C HIS A 182 -7.19 19.65 11.33
N ARG A 183 -8.00 19.55 12.40
CA ARG A 183 -7.99 18.43 13.35
C ARG A 183 -8.95 17.31 12.95
N ARG A 184 -9.98 17.61 12.16
CA ARG A 184 -10.90 16.60 11.62
C ARG A 184 -10.20 15.85 10.48
N LEU A 185 -9.98 14.55 10.66
CA LEU A 185 -9.54 13.67 9.58
C LEU A 185 -10.55 13.76 8.43
N LYS A 186 -10.07 13.63 7.18
CA LYS A 186 -10.86 13.86 5.95
C LYS A 186 -12.29 13.36 6.14
N LYS A 187 -13.27 14.26 5.97
CA LYS A 187 -14.67 13.88 5.80
C LYS A 187 -14.72 12.84 4.69
N VAL A 188 -14.90 11.58 5.06
CA VAL A 188 -15.24 10.55 4.08
C VAL A 188 -16.50 11.10 3.45
N LYS A 189 -16.47 11.40 2.14
CA LYS A 189 -17.65 11.80 1.38
C LYS A 189 -18.56 10.58 1.23
N ASN A 190 -18.93 9.95 2.34
CA ASN A 190 -20.01 9.00 2.36
C ASN A 190 -21.26 9.85 2.18
N LYS A 191 -21.87 9.74 0.99
CA LYS A 191 -23.21 10.25 0.68
C LYS A 191 -24.29 9.83 1.70
N LEU A 192 -23.96 8.86 2.57
CA LEU A 192 -24.80 8.34 3.65
C LEU A 192 -24.81 9.24 4.89
N CYS A 193 -23.85 10.14 5.06
CA CYS A 193 -23.94 11.20 6.03
C CYS A 193 -24.85 12.29 5.44
N GLY A 194 -26.16 12.17 5.67
CA GLY A 194 -27.09 13.27 5.39
C GLY A 194 -26.65 14.53 6.14
N ASP A 195 -26.96 15.70 5.60
CA ASP A 195 -26.50 17.00 6.11
C ASP A 195 -26.86 17.25 7.59
N ASP A 196 -27.79 16.48 8.15
CA ASP A 196 -28.30 16.62 9.52
C ASP A 196 -27.80 15.55 10.53
N SER A 197 -26.93 14.62 10.11
CA SER A 197 -26.41 13.58 11.02
C SER A 197 -25.26 14.13 11.88
N LEU A 198 -25.54 14.42 13.16
CA LEU A 198 -24.53 14.75 14.18
C LEU A 198 -23.44 13.66 14.34
N ASP A 199 -23.70 12.42 13.94
CA ASP A 199 -22.79 11.28 14.11
C ASP A 199 -21.69 11.19 13.02
N CYS A 200 -21.60 12.19 12.12
CA CYS A 200 -20.57 12.25 11.08
C CYS A 200 -19.37 13.15 11.45
N ASP A 201 -19.14 13.31 12.75
CA ASP A 201 -17.89 13.85 13.29
C ASP A 201 -16.76 12.85 13.01
N GLY A 202 -16.18 12.98 11.80
CA GLY A 202 -14.99 12.21 11.43
C GLY A 202 -13.88 12.37 12.48
N ASP A 203 -13.07 11.32 12.60
CA ASP A 203 -12.06 11.17 13.64
C ASP A 203 -11.31 12.47 13.94
N ILE A 204 -11.31 12.86 15.22
CA ILE A 204 -10.66 14.08 15.71
C ILE A 204 -9.21 13.72 16.07
N GLN A 205 -8.27 14.49 15.54
CA GLN A 205 -6.86 14.37 15.91
C GLN A 205 -6.54 15.17 17.17
N PHE A 206 -6.04 14.44 18.16
CA PHE A 206 -5.53 15.01 19.40
C PHE A 206 -4.03 15.30 19.30
N ASP A 207 -3.52 16.04 20.29
CA ASP A 207 -2.10 16.37 20.36
C ASP A 207 -1.30 15.14 20.81
N ASN A 208 -0.29 14.75 20.03
CA ASN A 208 0.49 13.53 20.27
C ASN A 208 1.75 13.79 21.11
N GLY A 209 2.18 15.05 21.21
CA GLY A 209 3.35 15.42 21.99
C GLY A 209 3.56 16.93 22.06
N ARG A 210 4.65 17.33 22.70
CA ARG A 210 5.08 18.74 22.81
C ARG A 210 6.54 18.93 22.38
N ILE A 211 6.82 20.10 21.84
CA ILE A 211 8.15 20.58 21.43
C ILE A 211 8.34 21.97 22.03
N LYS A 212 9.55 22.30 22.49
CA LYS A 212 9.83 23.66 22.97
C LYS A 212 9.72 24.67 21.83
N GLU A 213 9.15 25.85 22.10
CA GLU A 213 8.92 26.87 21.07
C GLU A 213 10.21 27.29 20.35
N ARG A 214 11.32 27.35 21.10
CA ARG A 214 12.66 27.65 20.53
C ARG A 214 13.02 26.66 19.42
N ASP A 215 12.79 25.37 19.63
CA ASP A 215 13.16 24.30 18.70
C ASP A 215 12.18 24.28 17.53
N PHE A 216 10.89 24.49 17.82
CA PHE A 216 9.87 24.58 16.79
C PHE A 216 10.08 25.77 15.84
N THR A 217 10.55 26.91 16.34
CA THR A 217 10.86 28.09 15.50
C THR A 217 11.98 27.79 14.50
N VAL A 218 12.94 26.95 14.90
CA VAL A 218 14.01 26.48 14.01
C VAL A 218 13.44 25.50 12.97
N ILE A 219 12.60 24.55 13.38
CA ILE A 219 11.88 23.64 12.49
C ILE A 219 11.09 24.43 11.45
N GLU A 220 10.25 25.38 11.88
CA GLU A 220 9.43 26.22 11.01
C GLU A 220 10.28 26.94 9.95
N THR A 221 11.40 27.54 10.38
CA THR A 221 12.30 28.26 9.49
C THR A 221 12.93 27.34 8.45
N LYS A 222 13.36 26.13 8.84
CA LYS A 222 13.93 25.13 7.92
C LYS A 222 12.91 24.57 6.96
N CYS A 223 11.69 24.34 7.43
CA CYS A 223 10.58 23.89 6.60
C CYS A 223 10.17 24.93 5.55
N LYS A 224 10.17 26.23 5.92
CA LYS A 224 9.99 27.34 4.95
C LYS A 224 11.08 27.38 3.89
N GLN A 225 12.31 27.02 4.25
CA GLN A 225 13.44 26.89 3.32
C GLN A 225 13.44 25.57 2.54
N GLN A 226 12.39 24.73 2.67
CA GLN A 226 12.28 23.40 2.05
C GLN A 226 13.47 22.47 2.37
N ARG A 227 14.11 22.66 3.54
CA ARG A 227 15.17 21.77 4.01
C ARG A 227 14.57 20.52 4.63
N ASN A 228 15.31 19.42 4.54
CA ASN A 228 14.91 18.18 5.18
C ASN A 228 14.89 18.37 6.70
N VAL A 229 13.75 18.11 7.33
CA VAL A 229 13.62 18.09 8.79
C VAL A 229 12.93 16.79 9.17
N LYS A 230 13.55 16.05 10.08
CA LYS A 230 13.01 14.82 10.64
C LYS A 230 12.55 15.08 12.07
N ILE A 231 11.52 14.37 12.48
CA ILE A 231 11.10 14.33 13.87
C ILE A 231 11.12 12.89 14.33
N ARG A 232 11.68 12.68 15.51
CA ARG A 232 11.67 11.40 16.18
C ARG A 232 10.61 11.45 17.28
N ARG A 233 9.72 10.47 17.24
CA ARG A 233 8.79 10.22 18.35
C ARG A 233 9.60 9.55 19.44
N ALA A 234 9.73 10.17 20.61
CA ALA A 234 10.46 9.56 21.72
C ALA A 234 9.62 8.41 22.29
N ARG A 235 9.77 7.23 21.70
CA ARG A 235 9.23 5.97 22.21
C ARG A 235 10.38 5.12 22.73
N GLU A 236 10.12 4.40 23.81
CA GLU A 236 11.14 3.60 24.50
C GLU A 236 11.77 2.54 23.57
N PHE A 237 11.00 2.02 22.60
CA PHE A 237 11.42 0.92 21.72
C PHE A 237 11.51 1.30 20.23
N ASP A 238 11.07 2.50 19.85
CA ASP A 238 11.00 2.89 18.45
C ASP A 238 11.69 4.24 18.25
N LYS A 239 12.85 4.20 17.58
CA LYS A 239 13.66 5.39 17.26
C LYS A 239 13.36 5.92 15.86
N LYS A 240 12.24 5.51 15.24
CA LYS A 240 11.88 5.95 13.90
C LYS A 240 11.73 7.47 13.86
N ALA A 241 12.42 8.06 12.89
CA ALA A 241 12.37 9.48 12.60
C ALA A 241 11.61 9.69 11.28
N ASP A 242 10.47 10.35 11.35
CA ASP A 242 9.61 10.66 10.22
C ASP A 242 10.01 12.02 9.61
N ALA A 243 10.12 12.09 8.29
CA ALA A 243 10.40 13.34 7.59
C ALA A 243 9.15 14.21 7.56
N ILE A 244 9.21 15.38 8.20
CA ILE A 244 8.12 16.38 8.19
C ILE A 244 8.27 17.29 6.99
N CYS A 245 9.51 17.74 6.75
CA CYS A 245 9.83 18.73 5.74
C CYS A 245 10.77 18.12 4.72
N SER A 246 10.46 18.31 3.44
CA SER A 246 11.27 17.90 2.29
C SER A 246 10.92 18.83 1.11
N SER A 247 11.54 18.61 -0.04
CA SER A 247 11.20 19.34 -1.26
C SER A 247 9.70 19.20 -1.57
N GLY A 248 8.98 20.32 -1.60
CA GLY A 248 7.54 20.37 -1.83
C GLY A 248 6.68 20.51 -0.58
N THR A 249 7.26 20.58 0.62
CA THR A 249 6.52 20.92 1.85
C THR A 249 6.02 22.37 1.82
N SER A 250 4.77 22.59 2.24
CA SER A 250 4.20 23.94 2.42
C SER A 250 3.94 24.24 3.90
N VAL A 251 4.31 25.43 4.36
CA VAL A 251 4.09 25.90 5.72
C VAL A 251 3.07 27.03 5.71
N VAL A 252 1.96 26.86 6.41
CA VAL A 252 0.90 27.86 6.56
C VAL A 252 0.86 28.32 8.01
N VAL A 253 1.17 29.59 8.24
CA VAL A 253 1.10 30.19 9.59
C VAL A 253 -0.21 30.93 9.72
N LYS A 254 -1.05 30.52 10.66
CA LYS A 254 -2.29 31.20 11.03
C LYS A 254 -2.10 31.88 12.38
N THR A 255 -2.27 33.19 12.40
CA THR A 255 -2.40 33.94 13.67
C THR A 255 -3.83 33.77 14.16
N LYS A 256 -4.03 33.16 15.33
CA LYS A 256 -5.36 33.13 15.97
C LYS A 256 -5.78 34.58 16.22
N LYS A 257 -6.91 35.00 15.66
CA LYS A 257 -7.48 36.32 15.98
C LYS A 257 -7.87 36.26 17.45
N LYS A 258 -7.15 36.95 18.33
CA LYS A 258 -7.59 37.10 19.72
C LYS A 258 -9.00 37.67 19.69
N LYS A 259 -9.98 36.90 20.19
CA LYS A 259 -11.23 37.51 20.63
C LYS A 259 -10.80 38.58 21.62
N LYS A 260 -11.23 39.82 21.40
CA LYS A 260 -10.97 40.93 22.34
C LYS A 260 -11.75 40.62 23.61
N ASP A 261 -11.20 39.75 24.46
CA ASP A 261 -11.69 39.62 25.82
C ASP A 261 -11.27 40.90 26.52
N LEU A 262 -12.26 41.78 26.66
CA LEU A 262 -12.15 43.15 27.16
C LEU A 262 -11.79 43.24 28.64
N THR A 263 -11.40 42.14 29.29
CA THR A 263 -11.66 41.98 30.72
C THR A 263 -10.51 42.19 31.68
N ASN A 264 -9.26 42.45 31.27
CA ASN A 264 -8.21 42.79 32.26
C ASN A 264 -7.13 43.73 31.70
N ILE A 265 -7.47 45.02 31.57
CA ILE A 265 -6.45 46.08 31.50
C ILE A 265 -6.17 46.51 32.95
N VAL A 266 -5.23 45.84 33.61
CA VAL A 266 -4.64 46.36 34.85
C VAL A 266 -3.65 47.45 34.47
N VAL A 267 -4.08 48.71 34.56
CA VAL A 267 -3.24 49.89 34.34
C VAL A 267 -2.42 50.14 35.60
N GLU A 268 -1.29 49.46 35.75
CA GLU A 268 -0.25 49.90 36.70
C GLU A 268 0.68 50.92 36.05
N LYS A 269 0.90 52.01 36.78
CA LYS A 269 1.64 53.19 36.35
C LYS A 269 3.12 52.88 36.13
N GLY A 270 3.50 52.58 34.89
CA GLY A 270 4.88 52.70 34.43
C GLY A 270 5.39 51.52 33.61
N LYS A 271 5.39 51.69 32.28
CA LYS A 271 5.99 50.80 31.26
C LYS A 271 5.39 49.39 31.21
N THR A 272 4.20 49.28 30.64
CA THR A 272 3.60 48.01 30.24
C THR A 272 4.42 47.38 29.10
N LYS A 273 5.34 46.47 29.41
CA LYS A 273 5.86 45.52 28.41
C LYS A 273 4.72 44.55 28.13
N VAL A 274 3.92 44.85 27.11
CA VAL A 274 2.98 43.88 26.56
C VAL A 274 3.81 42.79 25.90
N THR A 275 4.12 41.73 26.64
CA THR A 275 4.50 40.45 26.05
C THR A 275 3.28 40.00 25.24
N ARG A 276 3.33 40.28 23.94
CA ARG A 276 2.31 39.79 23.01
C ARG A 276 2.38 38.27 23.09
N ASP A 277 1.47 37.65 23.81
CA ASP A 277 1.22 36.22 23.69
C ASP A 277 0.88 35.95 22.23
N ARG A 278 1.76 35.21 21.57
CA ARG A 278 1.68 34.87 20.16
C ARG A 278 1.11 33.46 20.04
N ASP A 279 -0.14 33.29 20.46
CA ASP A 279 -0.88 32.07 20.14
C ASP A 279 -0.94 31.97 18.62
N ARG A 280 -0.15 31.05 18.08
CA ARG A 280 0.00 30.84 16.64
C ARG A 280 -0.19 29.39 16.34
N GLU A 281 -0.94 29.14 15.29
CA GLU A 281 -1.18 27.83 14.73
C GLU A 281 -0.35 27.72 13.45
N VAL A 282 0.51 26.72 13.37
CA VAL A 282 1.33 26.46 12.18
C VAL A 282 0.93 25.11 11.61
N ILE A 283 0.51 25.12 10.34
CA ILE A 283 0.15 23.90 9.61
C ILE A 283 1.26 23.62 8.61
N ILE A 284 1.94 22.48 8.77
CA ILE A 284 2.91 21.96 7.83
C ILE A 284 2.26 20.86 7.01
N VAL A 285 2.25 21.01 5.69
CA VAL A 285 1.72 20.02 4.75
C VAL A 285 2.89 19.38 4.01
N ALA A 286 3.10 18.09 4.23
CA ALA A 286 4.13 17.30 3.56
C ALA A 286 3.77 17.03 2.08
N PRO A 287 4.72 16.61 1.23
CA PRO A 287 4.47 16.32 -0.19
C PRO A 287 3.42 15.23 -0.43
N ASP A 288 3.29 14.28 0.50
CA ASP A 288 2.28 13.22 0.50
C ASP A 288 0.90 13.71 0.96
N LYS A 289 0.72 15.02 1.16
CA LYS A 289 -0.50 15.71 1.62
C LYS A 289 -0.89 15.39 3.06
N ARG A 290 -0.07 14.66 3.82
CA ARG A 290 -0.25 14.55 5.27
C ARG A 290 0.05 15.89 5.92
N LYS A 291 -0.65 16.17 7.01
CA LYS A 291 -0.55 17.45 7.72
C LYS A 291 0.03 17.23 9.11
N MET A 292 0.76 18.23 9.59
CA MET A 292 1.12 18.40 10.99
C MET A 292 0.64 19.79 11.40
N THR A 293 -0.15 19.86 12.46
CA THR A 293 -0.61 21.11 13.06
C THR A 293 0.16 21.30 14.36
N VAL A 294 0.64 22.51 14.57
CA VAL A 294 1.37 22.90 15.78
C VAL A 294 0.70 24.10 16.41
N ASP A 295 0.29 23.95 17.67
CA ASP A 295 -0.34 25.01 18.47
C ASP A 295 0.59 25.39 19.62
N CYS A 296 1.17 26.60 19.54
CA CYS A 296 2.13 27.09 20.53
C CYS A 296 1.42 27.91 21.61
N VAL A 297 1.57 27.47 22.87
CA VAL A 297 0.99 28.11 24.06
C VAL A 297 2.12 28.29 25.09
N GLY A 298 2.53 29.53 25.33
CA GLY A 298 3.70 29.81 26.17
C GLY A 298 4.99 29.28 25.55
N GLU A 299 5.80 28.55 26.32
CA GLU A 299 7.10 28.01 25.88
C GLU A 299 7.00 26.65 25.16
N ASP A 300 5.82 26.05 25.13
CA ASP A 300 5.59 24.72 24.59
C ASP A 300 4.64 24.78 23.38
N CYS A 301 4.99 24.00 22.36
CA CYS A 301 4.22 23.83 21.13
C CYS A 301 3.69 22.40 21.06
N TYR A 302 2.36 22.27 21.10
CA TYR A 302 1.67 20.99 21.02
C TYR A 302 1.51 20.59 19.56
N VAL A 303 1.91 19.36 19.24
CA VAL A 303 1.92 18.86 17.87
C VAL A 303 0.86 17.79 17.67
N SER A 304 0.07 17.93 16.61
CA SER A 304 -0.94 16.98 16.15
C SER A 304 -0.80 16.78 14.64
N GLY A 305 -1.47 15.77 14.08
CA GLY A 305 -1.58 15.59 12.63
C GLY A 305 -1.20 14.20 12.11
N ASP A 306 -1.66 13.92 10.89
CA ASP A 306 -1.45 12.66 10.14
C ASP A 306 0.04 12.23 10.05
N ILE A 307 0.96 13.19 10.02
CA ILE A 307 2.39 12.90 9.87
C ILE A 307 2.92 12.12 11.09
N LEU A 308 2.34 12.36 12.26
CA LEU A 308 2.77 11.79 13.54
C LEU A 308 2.07 10.46 13.87
N LEU A 309 1.07 10.06 13.10
CA LEU A 309 0.36 8.80 13.31
C LEU A 309 1.20 7.61 12.85
N GLY A 310 1.11 6.50 13.59
CA GLY A 310 1.75 5.23 13.33
C GLY A 310 1.12 4.54 12.13
N ARG A 311 1.99 4.10 11.22
CA ARG A 311 1.60 3.27 10.06
C ARG A 311 1.45 1.81 10.48
N TYR A 312 0.93 0.99 9.58
CA TYR A 312 0.88 -0.45 9.79
C TYR A 312 2.27 -1.01 10.18
N GLY A 313 2.32 -1.73 11.30
CA GLY A 313 3.55 -2.28 11.87
C GLY A 313 4.33 -1.33 12.79
N ASP A 314 3.97 -0.05 12.86
CA ASP A 314 4.58 0.88 13.82
C ASP A 314 4.09 0.56 15.25
N SER A 315 4.93 0.87 16.24
CA SER A 315 4.52 0.81 17.65
C SER A 315 3.41 1.83 17.96
N CYS A 316 2.64 1.59 19.02
CA CYS A 316 1.63 2.54 19.51
C CYS A 316 1.38 2.35 21.01
N ASP A 317 0.90 3.40 21.69
CA ASP A 317 0.31 3.30 23.03
C ASP A 317 -1.20 3.05 22.91
N ARG A 318 -1.72 2.00 23.56
CA ARG A 318 -3.15 1.61 23.52
C ARG A 318 -4.07 2.62 24.19
N ASN A 319 -3.54 3.46 25.07
CA ASN A 319 -4.31 4.50 25.74
C ASN A 319 -4.38 5.82 24.93
N ARG A 320 -3.83 5.82 23.71
CA ARG A 320 -3.69 7.00 22.86
C ARG A 320 -4.11 6.68 21.42
N ASP A 321 -4.62 7.69 20.72
CA ASP A 321 -5.03 7.57 19.33
C ASP A 321 -3.82 7.76 18.40
N GLU A 322 -2.82 6.88 18.54
CA GLU A 322 -1.53 7.03 17.84
C GLU A 322 -1.49 6.42 16.45
N CYS A 323 -2.45 5.59 16.05
CA CYS A 323 -2.45 4.92 14.76
C CYS A 323 -3.17 5.74 13.68
N GLU A 324 -2.84 5.54 12.41
CA GLU A 324 -3.61 6.15 11.30
C GLU A 324 -5.10 5.75 11.39
N ALA A 325 -6.02 6.60 10.92
CA ALA A 325 -7.49 6.51 11.11
C ALA A 325 -8.14 5.13 10.83
N HIS A 326 -7.48 4.26 10.05
CA HIS A 326 -7.97 2.95 9.65
C HIS A 326 -7.24 1.79 10.35
N LEU A 327 -6.42 2.10 11.36
CA LEU A 327 -5.60 1.17 12.11
C LEU A 327 -5.96 1.27 13.59
N ILE A 328 -5.88 0.13 14.27
CA ILE A 328 -6.05 0.04 15.73
C ILE A 328 -4.75 -0.39 16.38
N CYS A 329 -4.53 0.04 17.62
CA CYS A 329 -3.38 -0.37 18.40
C CYS A 329 -3.63 -1.73 19.06
N GLU A 330 -3.12 -2.82 18.47
CA GLU A 330 -3.27 -4.16 19.05
C GLU A 330 -2.11 -4.47 19.99
N ALA A 331 -2.42 -5.00 21.18
CA ALA A 331 -1.40 -5.46 22.12
C ALA A 331 -0.58 -6.59 21.49
N SER A 332 0.73 -6.38 21.31
CA SER A 332 1.60 -7.44 20.80
C SER A 332 1.91 -8.43 21.92
N SER A 333 1.19 -9.56 21.94
CA SER A 333 1.42 -10.66 22.89
C SER A 333 2.80 -11.32 22.72
N ALA A 334 3.41 -11.15 21.54
CA ALA A 334 4.60 -11.88 21.13
C ALA A 334 5.90 -11.46 21.86
N GLN A 335 5.90 -10.40 22.66
CA GLN A 335 7.15 -9.84 23.21
C GLN A 335 7.18 -9.66 24.73
N GLY A 336 6.20 -10.19 25.48
CA GLY A 336 6.17 -10.05 26.94
C GLY A 336 6.16 -8.57 27.39
N ARG A 337 5.69 -7.68 26.50
CA ARG A 337 5.69 -6.23 26.72
C ARG A 337 4.53 -5.85 27.64
N SER A 338 4.72 -4.73 28.34
CA SER A 338 3.65 -4.06 29.08
C SER A 338 2.39 -4.00 28.22
N SER A 339 1.24 -4.32 28.82
CA SER A 339 -0.08 -4.28 28.19
C SER A 339 -0.46 -2.91 27.63
N GLN A 340 0.32 -1.86 27.92
CA GLN A 340 0.15 -0.51 27.44
C GLN A 340 0.57 -0.32 25.98
N TYR A 341 1.58 -1.05 25.49
CA TYR A 341 2.09 -0.84 24.13
C TYR A 341 1.59 -1.91 23.16
N GLY A 342 1.35 -1.49 21.93
CA GLY A 342 0.88 -2.32 20.85
C GLY A 342 1.59 -2.05 19.53
N THR A 343 1.04 -2.62 18.47
CA THR A 343 1.43 -2.36 17.09
C THR A 343 0.20 -1.91 16.31
N CYS A 344 0.34 -0.86 15.49
CA CYS A 344 -0.73 -0.40 14.63
C CYS A 344 -1.00 -1.45 13.55
N ILE A 345 -2.21 -2.02 13.55
CA ILE A 345 -2.63 -3.03 12.58
C ILE A 345 -4.00 -2.70 12.00
N TYR A 346 -4.32 -3.26 10.84
CA TYR A 346 -5.68 -3.16 10.33
C TYR A 346 -6.62 -3.98 11.23
N PRO A 347 -7.83 -3.48 11.53
CA PRO A 347 -8.83 -4.22 12.28
C PRO A 347 -9.09 -5.63 11.71
N ARG A 348 -8.99 -5.78 10.38
CA ARG A 348 -9.15 -7.06 9.66
C ARG A 348 -8.20 -8.18 10.10
N PHE A 349 -7.03 -7.83 10.63
CA PHE A 349 -6.02 -8.81 11.05
C PHE A 349 -5.89 -8.90 12.57
N ALA A 350 -6.64 -8.07 13.30
CA ALA A 350 -6.66 -8.16 14.74
C ALA A 350 -7.35 -9.46 15.10
N LYS A 351 -6.70 -10.26 15.96
CA LYS A 351 -7.36 -11.41 16.56
C LYS A 351 -8.27 -10.88 17.63
N ILE A 352 -9.49 -10.56 17.24
CA ILE A 352 -10.43 -9.90 18.13
C ILE A 352 -11.06 -10.97 19.02
N ILE A 353 -10.46 -11.14 20.20
CA ILE A 353 -10.99 -11.91 21.33
C ILE A 353 -12.20 -11.15 21.92
N ASP A 354 -13.00 -11.82 22.76
CA ASP A 354 -14.19 -11.28 23.44
C ASP A 354 -14.08 -9.80 23.83
N GLY A 355 -15.04 -8.99 23.40
CA GLY A 355 -15.13 -7.56 23.72
C GLY A 355 -14.31 -6.62 22.83
N GLY A 356 -13.55 -7.12 21.85
CA GLY A 356 -12.86 -6.24 20.90
C GLY A 356 -13.77 -5.72 19.78
N VAL A 357 -13.32 -4.65 19.10
CA VAL A 357 -14.13 -3.86 18.15
C VAL A 357 -14.00 -4.39 16.72
N CYS A 358 -15.10 -4.79 16.09
CA CYS A 358 -15.15 -5.38 14.75
C CYS A 358 -15.93 -4.51 13.74
N ASP A 359 -15.67 -4.70 12.44
CA ASP A 359 -16.39 -4.02 11.37
C ASP A 359 -17.43 -4.98 10.77
N LEU A 360 -18.71 -4.62 10.90
CA LEU A 360 -19.88 -5.41 10.49
C LEU A 360 -19.88 -5.70 8.98
N SER A 361 -19.18 -4.91 8.17
CA SER A 361 -19.13 -5.10 6.72
C SER A 361 -18.39 -6.38 6.30
N TYR A 362 -17.60 -6.98 7.20
CA TYR A 362 -16.92 -8.25 6.97
C TYR A 362 -17.71 -9.48 7.41
N GLY A 363 -18.91 -9.32 7.98
CA GLY A 363 -19.78 -10.43 8.36
C GLY A 363 -19.14 -11.36 9.40
N GLU A 364 -19.24 -12.67 9.18
CA GLU A 364 -18.72 -13.69 10.11
C GLU A 364 -17.18 -13.66 10.25
N GLU A 365 -16.47 -13.15 9.25
CA GLU A 365 -15.00 -13.06 9.25
C GLU A 365 -14.46 -11.85 10.03
N ALA A 366 -15.35 -11.04 10.62
CA ALA A 366 -14.97 -9.84 11.35
C ALA A 366 -14.33 -10.13 12.74
N CYS A 367 -14.43 -11.37 13.24
CA CYS A 367 -13.91 -11.81 14.55
C CYS A 367 -13.12 -13.13 14.44
N GLU A 368 -12.32 -13.47 15.45
CA GLU A 368 -11.60 -14.76 15.48
C GLU A 368 -12.59 -15.95 15.56
N SER A 369 -12.15 -17.15 15.13
CA SER A 369 -12.96 -18.37 15.18
C SER A 369 -13.56 -18.60 16.56
N GLY A 370 -14.88 -18.77 16.64
CA GLY A 370 -15.62 -18.87 17.90
C GLY A 370 -16.23 -17.57 18.39
N TYR A 371 -16.09 -16.46 17.65
CA TYR A 371 -16.73 -15.17 17.93
C TYR A 371 -17.59 -14.70 16.74
N TYR A 372 -18.49 -13.75 16.97
CA TYR A 372 -19.28 -13.07 15.94
C TYR A 372 -19.38 -11.58 16.25
N CYS A 373 -19.47 -10.74 15.21
CA CYS A 373 -19.55 -9.29 15.36
C CYS A 373 -20.97 -8.85 15.66
N TYR A 374 -21.20 -8.27 16.84
CA TYR A 374 -22.51 -7.84 17.33
C TYR A 374 -22.57 -6.32 17.48
N SER A 375 -23.68 -5.67 17.11
CA SER A 375 -23.88 -4.23 17.30
C SER A 375 -25.12 -3.97 18.15
N ASP A 376 -24.98 -3.18 19.22
CA ASP A 376 -26.09 -2.81 20.11
C ASP A 376 -27.11 -1.90 19.43
N LYS A 377 -26.70 -1.17 18.38
CA LYS A 377 -27.56 -0.25 17.62
C LYS A 377 -28.41 -1.00 16.57
N GLY A 378 -29.26 -1.90 17.05
CA GLY A 378 -30.44 -2.42 16.34
C GLY A 378 -30.19 -3.41 15.19
N GLN A 379 -30.93 -4.51 15.20
CA GLN A 379 -31.09 -5.51 14.12
C GLN A 379 -31.76 -4.91 12.86
N GLY A 380 -31.35 -3.73 12.42
CA GLY A 380 -31.89 -3.06 11.23
C GLY A 380 -31.43 -3.74 9.94
N THR A 381 -32.10 -4.85 9.59
CA THR A 381 -32.21 -5.40 8.23
C THR A 381 -30.92 -5.93 7.57
N GLN A 382 -30.37 -7.04 8.08
CA GLN A 382 -29.86 -8.04 7.14
C GLN A 382 -31.05 -8.83 6.57
N ARG A 383 -31.82 -8.21 5.66
CA ARG A 383 -32.86 -8.93 4.91
C ARG A 383 -32.19 -9.93 3.97
N GLY A 384 -31.99 -11.16 4.44
CA GLY A 384 -31.80 -12.31 3.56
C GLY A 384 -33.11 -12.61 2.83
N VAL A 385 -33.36 -11.95 1.70
CA VAL A 385 -34.54 -12.25 0.87
C VAL A 385 -34.34 -13.62 0.21
N ARG A 386 -35.10 -14.62 0.65
CA ARG A 386 -35.20 -15.93 0.00
C ARG A 386 -36.46 -15.90 -0.88
N GLY A 387 -36.29 -15.63 -2.17
CA GLY A 387 -37.39 -15.60 -3.13
C GLY A 387 -37.82 -17.01 -3.55
N GLY A 388 -39.06 -17.37 -3.25
CA GLY A 388 -39.78 -18.44 -3.91
C GLY A 388 -40.98 -17.84 -4.62
N GLY A 389 -40.96 -17.83 -5.96
CA GLY A 389 -42.12 -17.56 -6.82
C GLY A 389 -42.46 -16.08 -7.06
N SER A 390 -42.27 -15.66 -8.32
CA SER A 390 -42.73 -14.42 -8.99
C SER A 390 -42.18 -13.06 -8.50
N ASP A 391 -41.59 -12.34 -9.45
CA ASP A 391 -41.19 -10.93 -9.49
C ASP A 391 -41.08 -10.19 -8.15
N ILE A 392 -39.86 -10.13 -7.61
CA ILE A 392 -39.54 -9.28 -6.47
C ILE A 392 -39.17 -7.88 -6.99
N ILE A 393 -40.11 -6.92 -6.88
CA ILE A 393 -39.83 -5.50 -7.05
C ILE A 393 -39.37 -4.93 -5.70
N LEU A 394 -38.07 -4.74 -5.51
CA LEU A 394 -37.54 -4.00 -4.34
C LEU A 394 -37.50 -2.51 -4.65
N GLN A 395 -38.41 -1.76 -4.03
CA GLN A 395 -38.41 -0.30 -4.08
C GLN A 395 -37.60 0.24 -2.89
N GLY A 396 -36.33 0.57 -3.13
CA GLY A 396 -35.48 1.32 -2.20
C GLY A 396 -35.33 2.78 -2.65
N SER A 397 -34.90 3.66 -1.74
CA SER A 397 -34.69 5.10 -1.96
C SER A 397 -33.59 5.47 -2.96
N SER A 398 -32.93 4.48 -3.58
CA SER A 398 -31.89 4.64 -4.60
C SER A 398 -32.28 4.12 -6.00
N GLY A 399 -33.56 3.78 -6.24
CA GLY A 399 -34.08 3.37 -7.54
C GLY A 399 -34.41 1.87 -7.65
N THR A 400 -35.22 1.53 -8.65
CA THR A 400 -35.72 0.16 -8.92
C THR A 400 -34.68 -0.68 -9.66
N ILE A 401 -34.30 -1.82 -9.10
CA ILE A 401 -33.54 -2.86 -9.80
C ILE A 401 -34.52 -4.01 -10.07
N ALA A 402 -34.79 -4.28 -11.35
CA ALA A 402 -35.44 -5.51 -11.78
C ALA A 402 -34.33 -6.55 -12.03
N VAL A 403 -34.41 -7.69 -11.35
CA VAL A 403 -33.50 -8.82 -11.58
C VAL A 403 -34.32 -9.91 -12.24
N ASP A 404 -33.91 -10.27 -13.46
CA ASP A 404 -34.57 -11.30 -14.27
C ASP A 404 -34.12 -12.72 -13.82
N ASP A 405 -35.02 -13.68 -14.03
CA ASP A 405 -35.01 -15.03 -13.46
C ASP A 405 -33.67 -15.78 -13.64
N SER A 406 -32.93 -15.95 -12.53
CA SER A 406 -31.90 -16.96 -12.44
C SER A 406 -31.82 -17.51 -11.01
N ASN A 407 -32.27 -18.76 -10.85
CA ASN A 407 -32.27 -19.49 -9.59
C ASN A 407 -30.84 -19.57 -9.00
N ASN A 408 -30.67 -19.02 -7.78
CA ASN A 408 -29.47 -19.05 -6.90
C ASN A 408 -28.56 -17.80 -6.83
N ALA A 409 -29.10 -16.58 -6.77
CA ALA A 409 -28.33 -15.42 -6.28
C ALA A 409 -28.59 -15.15 -4.79
N ARG A 410 -27.56 -15.27 -3.93
CA ARG A 410 -27.59 -14.72 -2.57
C ARG A 410 -27.08 -13.28 -2.61
N LEU A 411 -27.95 -12.30 -2.37
CA LEU A 411 -27.55 -10.90 -2.26
C LEU A 411 -27.52 -10.50 -0.78
N ALA A 412 -26.33 -10.18 -0.25
CA ALA A 412 -26.16 -9.61 1.09
C ALA A 412 -25.92 -8.10 0.96
N THR A 413 -26.85 -7.28 1.46
CA THR A 413 -26.70 -5.82 1.52
C THR A 413 -25.72 -5.47 2.63
N ARG A 414 -24.63 -4.76 2.30
CA ARG A 414 -23.57 -4.40 3.27
C ARG A 414 -23.86 -3.04 3.90
N LEU A 415 -24.17 -3.02 5.20
CA LEU A 415 -24.16 -1.81 6.02
C LEU A 415 -22.77 -1.65 6.64
N ALA A 416 -22.16 -0.48 6.48
CA ALA A 416 -20.91 -0.12 7.15
C ALA A 416 -21.24 0.32 8.59
N GLY A 417 -20.81 -0.46 9.57
CA GLY A 417 -21.01 -0.15 10.99
C GLY A 417 -19.99 -0.89 11.85
N VAL A 418 -19.72 -0.34 13.04
CA VAL A 418 -18.78 -0.91 14.02
C VAL A 418 -19.58 -1.72 15.04
N GLY A 419 -19.09 -2.90 15.41
CA GLY A 419 -19.64 -3.80 16.43
C GLY A 419 -18.59 -4.25 17.44
N MET A 420 -18.96 -5.15 18.35
CA MET A 420 -18.10 -5.83 19.30
C MET A 420 -18.15 -7.34 19.06
N CYS A 421 -16.99 -8.00 19.10
CA CYS A 421 -16.91 -9.45 19.02
C CYS A 421 -17.45 -10.08 20.30
N ARG A 422 -18.46 -10.95 20.16
CA ARG A 422 -19.04 -11.75 21.25
C ARG A 422 -18.78 -13.23 21.00
N PRO A 423 -18.57 -14.05 22.04
CA PRO A 423 -18.37 -15.47 21.88
C PRO A 423 -19.63 -16.10 21.29
N ARG A 424 -19.44 -17.02 20.35
CA ARG A 424 -20.51 -17.89 19.87
C ARG A 424 -20.90 -18.81 21.02
N VAL A 425 -22.20 -19.00 21.19
CA VAL A 425 -22.75 -19.81 22.26
C VAL A 425 -23.02 -21.24 21.76
N GLY A 426 -22.87 -22.20 22.66
CA GLY A 426 -23.09 -23.61 22.35
C GLY A 426 -24.57 -23.98 22.28
N VAL A 427 -24.84 -25.23 21.89
CA VAL A 427 -26.18 -25.82 21.86
C VAL A 427 -26.92 -25.60 23.19
N GLY A 428 -28.20 -25.25 23.12
CA GLY A 428 -29.04 -25.02 24.29
C GLY A 428 -28.85 -23.65 24.96
N SER A 429 -27.93 -22.82 24.49
CA SER A 429 -27.74 -21.45 24.99
C SER A 429 -28.63 -20.46 24.26
N SER A 430 -28.97 -19.35 24.94
CA SER A 430 -29.74 -18.26 24.34
C SER A 430 -28.90 -17.51 23.30
N CYS A 431 -29.52 -17.18 22.18
CA CYS A 431 -28.88 -16.51 21.05
C CYS A 431 -29.75 -15.33 20.58
N ALA A 432 -29.10 -14.24 20.17
CA ALA A 432 -29.75 -13.00 19.75
C ALA A 432 -29.49 -12.68 18.26
N SER A 433 -28.81 -13.56 17.54
CA SER A 433 -28.61 -13.42 16.09
C SER A 433 -28.41 -14.78 15.43
N LEU A 434 -28.65 -14.85 14.12
CA LEU A 434 -28.41 -16.02 13.27
C LEU A 434 -26.98 -16.57 13.37
N PHE A 435 -25.99 -15.72 13.68
CA PHE A 435 -24.56 -16.05 13.74
C PHE A 435 -24.05 -16.26 15.17
N ALA A 436 -24.93 -16.20 16.17
CA ALA A 436 -24.53 -16.34 17.57
C ALA A 436 -24.19 -17.77 17.97
N CYS A 437 -24.55 -18.78 17.16
CA CYS A 437 -24.32 -20.18 17.46
C CYS A 437 -22.97 -20.70 16.93
N ILE A 438 -22.39 -21.70 17.61
CA ILE A 438 -21.21 -22.43 17.12
C ILE A 438 -21.52 -23.11 15.77
N ASP A 439 -20.50 -23.28 14.93
CA ASP A 439 -20.61 -23.86 13.58
C ASP A 439 -21.49 -25.13 13.56
N GLY A 440 -22.49 -25.13 12.68
CA GLY A 440 -23.43 -26.24 12.49
C GLY A 440 -24.78 -26.07 13.20
N TYR A 441 -24.91 -25.10 14.11
CA TYR A 441 -26.15 -24.83 14.86
C TYR A 441 -26.82 -23.54 14.39
N ARG A 442 -28.14 -23.46 14.49
CA ARG A 442 -28.92 -22.27 14.11
C ARG A 442 -29.63 -21.69 15.33
N CYS A 443 -29.78 -20.36 15.34
CA CYS A 443 -30.51 -19.69 16.39
C CYS A 443 -32.02 -19.80 16.14
N ILE A 444 -32.70 -20.69 16.86
CA ILE A 444 -34.13 -20.96 16.68
C ILE A 444 -34.94 -20.28 17.78
N GLY A 445 -35.78 -19.34 17.38
CA GLY A 445 -36.71 -18.60 18.21
C GLY A 445 -37.91 -19.42 18.68
N ALA A 446 -38.66 -18.86 19.63
CA ALA A 446 -39.92 -19.45 20.09
C ALA A 446 -40.88 -19.64 18.91
N GLY A 447 -41.30 -20.88 18.66
CA GLY A 447 -42.12 -21.26 17.50
C GLY A 447 -41.36 -21.89 16.33
N GLY A 448 -40.06 -22.19 16.49
CA GLY A 448 -39.28 -22.94 15.47
C GLY A 448 -38.77 -22.07 14.30
N MET A 449 -38.93 -20.76 14.38
CA MET A 449 -38.46 -19.81 13.36
C MET A 449 -37.03 -19.36 13.65
N GLU A 450 -36.22 -19.13 12.62
CA GLU A 450 -34.84 -18.62 12.80
C GLU A 450 -34.87 -17.15 13.27
N VAL A 451 -34.08 -16.82 14.29
CA VAL A 451 -33.95 -15.45 14.81
C VAL A 451 -33.41 -14.52 13.73
N GLY A 452 -34.12 -13.43 13.45
CA GLY A 452 -33.85 -12.51 12.33
C GLY A 452 -34.38 -12.98 10.96
N GLY A 453 -34.92 -14.21 10.88
CA GLY A 453 -35.66 -14.70 9.73
C GLY A 453 -37.10 -14.20 9.82
N GLY A 454 -37.40 -13.06 9.16
CA GLY A 454 -38.80 -12.64 9.01
C GLY A 454 -39.63 -13.74 8.32
N PRO A 455 -40.89 -13.96 8.72
CA PRO A 455 -41.74 -14.94 8.07
C PRO A 455 -41.83 -14.60 6.58
N ALA A 456 -41.75 -15.62 5.71
CA ALA A 456 -41.85 -15.49 4.25
C ALA A 456 -43.22 -14.94 3.75
N GLY A 457 -44.05 -14.36 4.63
CA GLY A 457 -45.38 -13.82 4.34
C GLY A 457 -45.89 -12.81 5.37
N GLY A 458 -44.99 -12.11 6.09
CA GLY A 458 -45.40 -10.97 6.93
C GLY A 458 -45.95 -9.83 6.09
N GLY A 459 -47.26 -9.62 6.12
CA GLY A 459 -47.98 -8.61 5.36
C GLY A 459 -48.56 -7.52 6.25
N VAL A 460 -48.61 -6.30 5.73
CA VAL A 460 -49.35 -5.18 6.33
C VAL A 460 -50.63 -5.02 5.52
N VAL A 461 -51.80 -5.27 6.10
CA VAL A 461 -53.07 -4.89 5.47
C VAL A 461 -53.60 -3.65 6.17
N SER A 462 -53.69 -2.54 5.43
CA SER A 462 -54.33 -1.30 5.90
C SER A 462 -55.74 -1.20 5.33
N GLY A 463 -56.73 -1.24 6.21
CA GLY A 463 -58.12 -0.95 5.88
C GLY A 463 -58.63 0.30 6.59
N PRO A 464 -59.81 0.81 6.23
CA PRO A 464 -60.43 1.98 6.88
C PRO A 464 -60.71 1.78 8.39
N SER A 465 -60.61 0.54 8.89
CA SER A 465 -60.75 0.16 10.30
C SER A 465 -59.42 -0.04 11.05
N GLY A 466 -58.27 0.22 10.42
CA GLY A 466 -56.95 0.14 11.06
C GLY A 466 -55.93 -0.73 10.31
N VAL A 467 -54.72 -0.81 10.86
CA VAL A 467 -53.60 -1.60 10.31
C VAL A 467 -53.48 -2.90 11.10
N VAL A 468 -53.55 -4.04 10.42
CA VAL A 468 -53.26 -5.34 11.03
C VAL A 468 -51.92 -5.83 10.48
N THR A 469 -50.94 -5.96 11.37
CA THR A 469 -49.63 -6.57 11.11
C THR A 469 -49.60 -7.97 11.70
N TRP A 470 -49.18 -8.96 10.91
CA TRP A 470 -48.87 -10.30 11.42
C TRP A 470 -47.45 -10.72 11.03
N GLY A 471 -46.79 -11.42 11.95
CA GLY A 471 -45.38 -11.81 11.87
C GLY A 471 -44.57 -11.12 12.95
N ALA A 472 -44.50 -11.73 14.15
CA ALA A 472 -43.65 -11.24 15.21
C ALA A 472 -42.19 -11.54 14.86
N GLU A 473 -41.35 -10.50 14.89
CA GLU A 473 -39.90 -10.66 14.87
C GLU A 473 -39.50 -11.37 16.18
N VAL A 474 -38.71 -12.44 16.05
CA VAL A 474 -38.28 -13.19 17.21
C VAL A 474 -36.90 -12.68 17.60
N ASP A 475 -36.86 -11.84 18.63
CA ASP A 475 -35.64 -11.13 19.07
C ASP A 475 -34.61 -12.03 19.76
N SER A 476 -35.03 -13.24 20.19
CA SER A 476 -34.18 -14.18 20.91
C SER A 476 -34.58 -15.64 20.65
N GLY A 477 -33.60 -16.53 20.63
CA GLY A 477 -33.80 -17.97 20.41
C GLY A 477 -32.83 -18.81 21.20
N ILE A 478 -32.79 -20.10 20.90
CA ILE A 478 -31.87 -21.08 21.45
C ILE A 478 -31.07 -21.69 20.29
N CYS A 479 -29.76 -21.88 20.48
CA CYS A 479 -28.94 -22.59 19.51
C CYS A 479 -29.32 -24.06 19.46
N MET A 480 -29.85 -24.52 18.32
CA MET A 480 -30.30 -25.89 18.08
C MET A 480 -29.73 -26.48 16.80
#